data_AF-G0U944-F1
#
_entry.id   AF-G0U944-F1
#
_cell.length_a   1.000
_cell.length_b   1.000
_cell.length_c   1.000
_cell.angle_alpha   90.00
_cell.angle_beta   90.00
_cell.angle_gamma   90.00
#
_symmetry.space_group_name_H-M   'P 1'
#
loop_
_entity.id
_entity.type
_entity.pdbx_description
1 polymer ?
#
loop_
_entity_poly.entity_id
_entity_poly.type
_entity_poly.pdbx_seq_one_letter_code
_entity_poly.pdbx_strand_id
1 'polypeptide(L)'
;MWTTVRSKQQPSNRRKFAATAPSGRGLETSPMGEGTLPVSSRRVSSEVKSLREAARALGSMSFIQRDVVIPLKKFLHERAGALDNVHIVALGIGPFSLRESPPGFLQMALLLLIRTVCERFMLRLAKQKSSPSLCTVFEEASSSRDAGLEAAKKTVTSTFFDPAVTDLHVKCCDRLGVTVDSCNRYGMYTPSGSHSLLIAYLPHTPWALLRNLLVSNLVPYNPLVDGTGSQERLEYLLLRHVLIIGNDVHGKVCASGEFLERIGTYLRSGALRWKDDWKKHAPSADDSGSDDGILDVPAGTPTGPRGVGRHDIALAFSDTAVMQLDTERESQLLLDLRRLRLPKIVRSGDELS
;
A
#
# COMPACT_ATOMS: atom_id res chain seq x y z
N MET A 1 -19.04 5.86 -3.27
CA MET A 1 -17.83 5.04 -2.98
C MET A 1 -16.77 5.18 -4.07
N TRP A 2 -16.99 4.76 -5.31
CA TRP A 2 -15.94 4.77 -6.35
C TRP A 2 -15.74 6.07 -7.13
N THR A 3 -16.47 7.14 -6.85
CA THR A 3 -16.41 8.40 -7.61
C THR A 3 -15.07 9.12 -7.46
N THR A 4 -14.52 9.21 -6.24
CA THR A 4 -13.19 9.80 -5.98
C THR A 4 -12.08 8.94 -6.59
N VAL A 5 -12.15 7.62 -6.40
CA VAL A 5 -11.25 6.65 -7.02
C VAL A 5 -11.29 6.79 -8.54
N ARG A 6 -12.48 6.78 -9.13
CA ARG A 6 -12.71 6.99 -10.56
C ARG A 6 -12.16 8.34 -11.01
N SER A 7 -12.42 9.44 -10.30
CA SER A 7 -11.93 10.77 -10.69
C SER A 7 -10.40 10.86 -10.77
N LYS A 8 -9.69 10.21 -9.83
CA LYS A 8 -8.22 10.21 -9.80
C LYS A 8 -7.59 9.16 -10.70
N GLN A 9 -8.34 8.10 -11.02
CA GLN A 9 -7.92 7.04 -11.93
C GLN A 9 -8.32 7.31 -13.40
N GLN A 10 -9.02 8.41 -13.69
CA GLN A 10 -9.40 8.76 -15.06
C GLN A 10 -8.16 9.11 -15.90
N PRO A 11 -8.15 8.74 -17.19
CA PRO A 11 -7.13 9.20 -18.13
C PRO A 11 -7.08 10.72 -18.13
N SER A 12 -5.88 11.31 -18.18
CA SER A 12 -5.77 12.76 -18.21
C SER A 12 -6.48 13.33 -19.45
N ASN A 13 -7.34 14.35 -19.24
CA ASN A 13 -8.06 15.07 -20.31
C ASN A 13 -7.11 15.71 -21.35
N ARG A 14 -5.79 15.71 -21.10
CA ARG A 14 -4.76 16.24 -21.99
C ARG A 14 -4.69 15.54 -23.36
N ARG A 15 -5.37 14.40 -23.55
CA ARG A 15 -5.49 13.71 -24.85
C ARG A 15 -6.68 14.14 -25.72
N LYS A 16 -7.63 14.95 -25.23
CA LYS A 16 -8.75 15.42 -26.07
C LYS A 16 -8.31 16.38 -27.20
N PHE A 17 -7.08 16.90 -27.14
CA PHE A 17 -6.52 17.78 -28.18
C PHE A 17 -5.59 17.09 -29.18
N ALA A 18 -5.36 15.77 -29.07
CA ALA A 18 -4.54 15.02 -30.03
C ALA A 18 -5.38 14.21 -31.04
N ALA A 19 -6.72 14.27 -30.96
CA ALA A 19 -7.65 13.57 -31.85
C ALA A 19 -8.25 14.46 -32.96
N THR A 20 -7.79 15.70 -33.10
CA THR A 20 -8.12 16.58 -34.24
C THR A 20 -6.94 16.63 -35.20
N ALA A 21 -6.76 15.56 -35.97
CA ALA A 21 -6.08 15.57 -37.26
C ALA A 21 -7.01 14.88 -38.28
N PRO A 22 -7.15 15.40 -39.50
CA PRO A 22 -8.38 15.24 -40.29
C PRO A 22 -8.55 13.85 -40.90
N SER A 23 -9.82 13.44 -40.94
CA SER A 23 -10.36 12.23 -41.54
C SER A 23 -9.98 12.06 -43.01
N GLY A 24 -9.27 10.97 -43.31
CA GLY A 24 -9.36 10.27 -44.59
C GLY A 24 -10.54 9.30 -44.56
N ARG A 25 -11.37 9.36 -45.60
CA ARG A 25 -12.64 8.64 -45.79
C ARG A 25 -12.59 7.13 -45.58
N GLY A 26 -13.70 6.58 -45.09
CA GLY A 26 -14.02 5.16 -45.16
C GLY A 26 -15.15 4.77 -44.20
N LEU A 27 -16.41 5.01 -44.60
CA LEU A 27 -17.60 4.41 -43.99
C LEU A 27 -17.52 2.89 -44.18
N GLU A 28 -17.61 2.11 -43.10
CA GLU A 28 -18.47 0.92 -43.03
C GLU A 28 -18.94 0.72 -41.57
N THR A 29 -20.23 0.92 -41.37
CA THR A 29 -20.96 0.57 -40.16
C THR A 29 -21.31 -0.92 -40.21
N SER A 30 -20.94 -1.69 -39.18
CA SER A 30 -21.67 -2.90 -38.82
C SER A 30 -21.67 -3.12 -37.30
N PRO A 31 -22.83 -3.36 -36.66
CA PRO A 31 -22.97 -3.55 -35.23
C PRO A 31 -22.94 -5.05 -34.90
N MET A 32 -21.91 -5.56 -34.21
CA MET A 32 -22.02 -6.82 -33.46
C MET A 32 -20.76 -7.12 -32.64
N GLY A 33 -20.96 -7.42 -31.36
CA GLY A 33 -20.03 -8.16 -30.50
C GLY A 33 -18.94 -7.31 -29.84
N GLU A 34 -19.17 -6.86 -28.60
CA GLU A 34 -18.09 -6.58 -27.65
C GLU A 34 -17.37 -7.90 -27.31
N GLY A 35 -16.58 -8.41 -28.25
CA GLY A 35 -15.56 -9.40 -27.98
C GLY A 35 -14.36 -8.68 -27.39
N THR A 36 -14.26 -8.65 -26.06
CA THR A 36 -13.06 -8.18 -25.38
C THR A 36 -11.88 -9.00 -25.86
N LEU A 37 -11.03 -8.44 -26.72
CA LEU A 37 -9.87 -9.14 -27.27
C LEU A 37 -9.02 -9.72 -26.12
N PRO A 38 -8.57 -10.98 -26.22
CA PRO A 38 -7.83 -11.61 -25.15
C PRO A 38 -6.54 -10.84 -24.86
N VAL A 39 -6.33 -10.48 -23.58
CA VAL A 39 -5.12 -9.78 -23.14
C VAL A 39 -3.89 -10.62 -23.46
N SER A 40 -3.02 -10.10 -24.32
CA SER A 40 -1.81 -10.79 -24.76
C SER A 40 -0.75 -10.89 -23.66
N SER A 41 -0.08 -12.05 -23.56
CA SER A 41 1.01 -12.28 -22.60
C SER A 41 2.16 -11.27 -22.75
N ARG A 42 2.41 -10.81 -23.98
CA ARG A 42 3.41 -9.77 -24.27
C ARG A 42 3.04 -8.43 -23.62
N ARG A 43 1.76 -8.04 -23.66
CA ARG A 43 1.28 -6.81 -23.00
C ARG A 43 1.45 -6.91 -21.49
N VAL A 44 1.02 -8.02 -20.88
CA VAL A 44 1.20 -8.27 -19.43
C VAL A 44 2.66 -8.15 -19.02
N SER A 45 3.56 -8.84 -19.74
CA SER A 45 4.99 -8.83 -19.44
C SER A 45 5.61 -7.44 -19.54
N SER A 46 5.20 -6.65 -20.54
CA SER A 46 5.65 -5.26 -20.71
C SER A 46 5.22 -4.39 -19.54
N GLU A 47 3.95 -4.45 -19.14
CA GLU A 47 3.41 -3.64 -18.03
C GLU A 47 4.08 -4.01 -16.70
N VAL A 48 4.24 -5.31 -16.43
CA VAL A 48 4.95 -5.82 -15.24
C VAL A 48 6.40 -5.32 -15.20
N LYS A 49 7.10 -5.33 -16.35
CA LYS A 49 8.46 -4.79 -16.45
C LYS A 49 8.48 -3.29 -16.12
N SER A 50 7.59 -2.50 -16.74
CA SER A 50 7.49 -1.07 -16.50
C SER A 50 7.17 -0.72 -15.05
N LEU A 51 6.27 -1.48 -14.41
CA LEU A 51 5.96 -1.32 -12.98
C LEU A 51 7.17 -1.59 -12.08
N ARG A 52 7.95 -2.64 -12.37
CA ARG A 52 9.19 -2.94 -11.62
C ARG A 52 10.26 -1.87 -11.80
N GLU A 53 10.36 -1.29 -13.00
CA GLU A 53 11.23 -0.14 -13.27
C GLU A 53 10.77 1.11 -12.49
N ALA A 54 9.47 1.41 -12.53
CA ALA A 54 8.89 2.53 -11.80
C ALA A 54 9.02 2.36 -10.28
N ALA A 55 8.82 1.16 -9.74
CA ALA A 55 8.97 0.87 -8.32
C ALA A 55 10.41 1.13 -7.85
N ARG A 56 11.42 0.76 -8.66
CA ARG A 56 12.82 1.07 -8.38
C ARG A 56 13.10 2.57 -8.41
N ALA A 57 12.57 3.28 -9.40
CA ALA A 57 12.73 4.73 -9.51
C ALA A 57 12.02 5.48 -8.36
N LEU A 58 10.82 5.06 -7.95
CA LEU A 58 10.15 5.58 -6.76
C LEU A 58 10.99 5.35 -5.50
N GLY A 59 11.64 4.19 -5.43
CA GLY A 59 12.57 3.85 -4.35
C GLY A 59 13.79 4.76 -4.25
N SER A 60 14.17 5.51 -5.28
CA SER A 60 15.26 6.49 -5.18
C SER A 60 14.77 7.92 -4.90
N MET A 61 13.46 8.15 -4.80
CA MET A 61 12.92 9.48 -4.52
C MET A 61 12.99 9.80 -3.02
N SER A 62 13.52 10.98 -2.68
CA SER A 62 13.75 11.41 -1.29
C SER A 62 12.48 11.37 -0.44
N PHE A 63 11.39 11.94 -0.92
CA PHE A 63 10.13 11.98 -0.17
C PHE A 63 9.52 10.59 0.03
N ILE A 64 9.65 9.67 -0.94
CA ILE A 64 9.20 8.26 -0.76
C ILE A 64 10.07 7.56 0.27
N GLN A 65 11.39 7.79 0.25
CA GLN A 65 12.28 7.24 1.27
C GLN A 65 11.92 7.75 2.66
N ARG A 66 11.82 9.08 2.80
CA ARG A 66 11.51 9.76 4.07
C ARG A 66 10.15 9.39 4.62
N ASP A 67 9.11 9.45 3.78
CA ASP A 67 7.72 9.43 4.26
C ASP A 67 7.09 8.03 4.19
N VAL A 68 7.65 7.10 3.41
CA VAL A 68 7.11 5.73 3.28
C VAL A 68 8.10 4.66 3.71
N VAL A 69 9.28 4.60 3.08
CA VAL A 69 10.20 3.46 3.25
C VAL A 69 10.82 3.44 4.64
N ILE A 70 11.28 4.59 5.15
CA ILE A 70 11.89 4.69 6.48
C ILE A 70 10.84 4.35 7.58
N PRO A 71 9.64 4.96 7.59
CA PRO A 71 8.59 4.61 8.54
C PRO A 71 8.20 3.13 8.48
N LEU A 72 8.05 2.57 7.27
CA LEU A 72 7.76 1.15 7.09
C LEU A 72 8.85 0.26 7.70
N LYS A 73 10.13 0.55 7.44
CA LYS A 73 11.26 -0.19 8.02
C LYS A 73 11.27 -0.10 9.53
N LYS A 74 11.02 1.09 10.09
CA LYS A 74 10.93 1.30 11.54
C LYS A 74 9.83 0.44 12.15
N PHE A 75 8.63 0.49 11.58
CA PHE A 75 7.48 -0.32 12.04
C PHE A 75 7.77 -1.82 12.01
N LEU A 76 8.37 -2.32 10.91
CA LEU A 76 8.77 -3.73 10.81
C LEU A 76 9.82 -4.10 11.88
N HIS A 77 10.79 -3.23 12.13
CA HIS A 77 11.86 -3.48 13.10
C HIS A 77 11.37 -3.52 14.54
N GLU A 78 10.46 -2.62 14.92
CA GLU A 78 9.79 -2.61 16.24
C GLU A 78 9.03 -3.91 16.54
N ARG A 79 8.72 -4.70 15.50
CA ARG A 79 7.97 -5.97 15.60
C ARG A 79 8.81 -7.20 15.25
N ALA A 80 10.09 -7.03 14.95
CA ALA A 80 10.96 -8.09 14.42
C ALA A 80 11.00 -9.36 15.29
N GLY A 81 11.04 -9.19 16.63
CA GLY A 81 11.28 -10.28 17.57
C GLY A 81 10.26 -11.42 17.51
N ALA A 82 9.01 -11.12 17.13
CA ALA A 82 7.92 -12.08 17.09
C ALA A 82 7.13 -12.00 15.78
N LEU A 83 7.76 -11.55 14.69
CA LEU A 83 7.11 -11.46 13.38
C LEU A 83 7.24 -12.78 12.62
N ASP A 84 6.11 -13.32 12.19
CA ASP A 84 6.02 -14.56 11.41
C ASP A 84 5.62 -14.30 9.95
N ASN A 85 4.73 -13.34 9.73
CA ASN A 85 4.25 -12.99 8.39
C ASN A 85 3.81 -11.53 8.28
N VAL A 86 3.85 -11.02 7.05
CA VAL A 86 3.35 -9.70 6.66
C VAL A 86 2.30 -9.89 5.59
N HIS A 87 1.07 -9.45 5.86
CA HIS A 87 -0.01 -9.40 4.88
C HIS A 87 -0.19 -7.98 4.38
N ILE A 88 0.00 -7.77 3.09
CA ILE A 88 -0.21 -6.47 2.44
C ILE A 88 -1.57 -6.51 1.76
N VAL A 89 -2.48 -5.62 2.15
CA VAL A 89 -3.82 -5.49 1.55
C VAL A 89 -3.90 -4.18 0.82
N ALA A 90 -4.28 -4.24 -0.44
CA ALA A 90 -4.22 -3.13 -1.37
C ALA A 90 -5.64 -2.89 -1.92
N LEU A 91 -6.30 -1.80 -1.53
CA LEU A 91 -7.72 -1.57 -1.87
C LEU A 91 -7.92 -0.35 -2.78
N GLY A 92 -8.55 -0.58 -3.92
CA GLY A 92 -8.98 0.48 -4.84
C GLY A 92 -7.83 1.26 -5.48
N ILE A 93 -6.75 0.57 -5.84
CA ILE A 93 -5.57 1.20 -6.45
C ILE A 93 -5.68 1.18 -7.96
N GLY A 94 -5.22 2.25 -8.61
CA GLY A 94 -5.46 2.50 -10.03
C GLY A 94 -4.74 1.57 -11.00
N PRO A 95 -5.01 1.75 -12.30
CA PRO A 95 -4.65 0.76 -13.30
C PRO A 95 -3.15 0.59 -13.48
N PHE A 96 -2.75 -0.61 -13.90
CA PHE A 96 -1.35 -0.96 -14.15
C PHE A 96 -0.72 -0.29 -15.36
N SER A 97 -1.52 0.34 -16.22
CA SER A 97 -0.99 0.96 -17.43
C SER A 97 -0.78 2.46 -17.23
N LEU A 98 0.45 2.91 -17.48
CA LEU A 98 0.78 4.33 -17.55
C LEU A 98 -0.12 5.07 -18.56
N ARG A 99 -0.61 4.38 -19.60
CA ARG A 99 -1.48 4.97 -20.62
C ARG A 99 -2.91 5.18 -20.16
N GLU A 100 -3.37 4.36 -19.22
CA GLU A 100 -4.74 4.39 -18.67
C GLU A 100 -4.80 5.41 -17.52
N SER A 101 -3.88 5.33 -16.56
CA SER A 101 -3.77 6.30 -15.47
C SER A 101 -2.33 6.39 -14.97
N PRO A 102 -1.61 7.49 -15.25
CA PRO A 102 -0.29 7.69 -14.65
C PRO A 102 -0.30 7.69 -13.11
N PRO A 103 -1.28 8.33 -12.42
CA PRO A 103 -1.37 8.24 -10.97
C PRO A 103 -1.62 6.81 -10.47
N GLY A 104 -2.52 6.07 -11.11
CA GLY A 104 -2.79 4.67 -10.77
C GLY A 104 -1.57 3.77 -10.94
N PHE A 105 -0.85 3.95 -12.05
CA PHE A 105 0.40 3.26 -12.33
C PHE A 105 1.45 3.51 -11.23
N LEU A 106 1.62 4.77 -10.82
CA LEU A 106 2.53 5.13 -9.73
C LEU A 106 2.13 4.50 -8.39
N GLN A 107 0.84 4.43 -8.10
CA GLN A 107 0.36 3.81 -6.88
C GLN A 107 0.63 2.30 -6.88
N MET A 108 0.46 1.62 -8.02
CA MET A 108 0.83 0.20 -8.13
C MET A 108 2.35 0.00 -8.04
N ALA A 109 3.14 0.90 -8.62
CA ALA A 109 4.59 0.87 -8.47
C ALA A 109 5.01 1.05 -6.99
N LEU A 110 4.35 1.93 -6.23
CA LEU A 110 4.61 2.10 -4.80
C LEU A 110 4.21 0.85 -3.99
N LEU A 111 3.09 0.19 -4.31
CA LEU A 111 2.73 -1.10 -3.70
C LEU A 111 3.84 -2.13 -3.89
N LEU A 112 4.39 -2.25 -5.11
CA LEU A 112 5.49 -3.16 -5.38
C LEU A 112 6.75 -2.80 -4.60
N LEU A 113 7.04 -1.51 -4.43
CA LEU A 113 8.14 -1.05 -3.59
C LEU A 113 7.93 -1.47 -2.13
N ILE A 114 6.76 -1.20 -1.55
CA ILE A 114 6.39 -1.59 -0.18
C ILE A 114 6.58 -3.10 0.01
N ARG A 115 6.02 -3.90 -0.91
CA ARG A 115 6.18 -5.35 -0.90
C ARG A 115 7.65 -5.77 -0.94
N THR A 116 8.43 -5.19 -1.85
CA THR A 116 9.87 -5.49 -1.96
C THR A 116 10.62 -5.19 -0.65
N VAL A 117 10.25 -4.11 0.05
CA VAL A 117 10.83 -3.77 1.35
C VAL A 117 10.49 -4.82 2.40
N CYS A 118 9.22 -5.26 2.46
CA CYS A 118 8.78 -6.32 3.37
C CYS A 118 9.44 -7.67 3.08
N GLU A 119 9.50 -8.09 1.82
CA GLU A 119 10.15 -9.35 1.40
C GLU A 119 11.62 -9.37 1.81
N ARG A 120 12.34 -8.28 1.55
CA ARG A 120 13.75 -8.13 1.97
C ARG A 120 13.91 -8.10 3.48
N PHE A 121 12.94 -7.56 4.21
CA PHE A 121 12.94 -7.58 5.67
C PHE A 121 12.76 -9.00 6.20
N MET A 122 11.71 -9.70 5.74
CA MET A 122 11.43 -11.08 6.16
C MET A 122 12.55 -12.04 5.80
N LEU A 123 13.18 -11.88 4.62
CA LEU A 123 14.35 -12.66 4.23
C LEU A 123 15.53 -12.44 5.19
N ARG A 124 15.79 -11.20 5.61
CA ARG A 124 16.86 -10.89 6.58
C ARG A 124 16.53 -11.46 7.96
N LEU A 125 15.29 -11.34 8.40
CA LEU A 125 14.82 -11.88 9.67
C LEU A 125 14.97 -13.41 9.72
N ALA A 126 14.59 -14.09 8.64
CA ALA A 126 14.77 -15.55 8.51
C ALA A 126 16.24 -15.97 8.62
N LYS A 127 17.15 -15.24 7.93
CA LYS A 127 18.60 -15.49 7.99
C LYS A 127 19.19 -15.29 9.39
N GLN A 128 18.68 -14.30 10.13
CA GLN A 128 19.11 -14.05 11.52
C GLN A 128 18.64 -15.16 12.45
N LYS A 129 17.39 -15.63 12.31
CA LYS A 129 16.86 -16.76 13.09
C LYS A 129 17.56 -18.09 12.76
N SER A 130 18.06 -18.27 11.54
CA SER A 130 18.73 -19.49 11.08
C SER A 130 20.25 -19.50 11.29
N SER A 131 20.85 -18.46 11.89
CA SER A 131 22.29 -18.44 12.18
C SER A 131 22.54 -19.12 13.53
N PRO A 132 23.08 -20.34 13.58
CA PRO A 132 23.44 -20.95 14.84
C PRO A 132 24.73 -20.29 15.35
N SER A 133 24.75 -19.97 16.64
CA SER A 133 25.99 -19.92 17.40
C SER A 133 26.77 -21.22 17.15
N LEU A 134 27.99 -21.11 16.60
CA LEU A 134 29.07 -22.11 16.55
C LEU A 134 28.62 -23.58 16.66
N CYS A 135 28.42 -24.24 15.52
CA CYS A 135 28.78 -25.65 15.40
C CYS A 135 29.19 -25.97 13.95
N THR A 136 30.28 -26.70 13.85
CA THR A 136 31.13 -26.99 12.70
C THR A 136 30.52 -27.94 11.66
N VAL A 137 31.13 -27.91 10.46
CA VAL A 137 31.30 -28.98 9.45
C VAL A 137 30.47 -28.86 8.14
N PHE A 138 31.22 -28.48 7.09
CA PHE A 138 31.20 -28.86 5.66
C PHE A 138 29.94 -28.87 4.77
N GLU A 139 30.14 -28.26 3.59
CA GLU A 139 29.65 -28.59 2.24
C GLU A 139 28.13 -28.57 1.91
N GLU A 140 27.69 -27.51 1.23
CA GLU A 140 27.39 -27.49 -0.22
C GLU A 140 26.64 -26.17 -0.55
N ALA A 141 27.37 -25.21 -1.11
CA ALA A 141 26.84 -23.91 -1.49
C ALA A 141 26.49 -23.90 -2.98
N SER A 142 25.21 -24.09 -3.34
CA SER A 142 24.62 -23.56 -4.59
C SER A 142 23.11 -23.88 -4.81
N SER A 143 22.26 -23.86 -3.78
CA SER A 143 20.78 -23.89 -3.98
C SER A 143 19.95 -23.10 -2.95
N SER A 144 20.58 -22.59 -1.89
CA SER A 144 19.87 -22.03 -0.72
C SER A 144 19.28 -20.63 -0.93
N ARG A 145 19.76 -19.86 -1.90
CA ARG A 145 19.31 -18.47 -2.12
C ARG A 145 17.89 -18.40 -2.71
N ASP A 146 17.55 -19.29 -3.63
CA ASP A 146 16.22 -19.31 -4.25
C ASP A 146 15.16 -19.87 -3.29
N ALA A 147 15.50 -20.94 -2.55
CA ALA A 147 14.62 -21.49 -1.52
C ALA A 147 14.33 -20.47 -0.40
N GLY A 148 15.33 -19.71 0.02
CA GLY A 148 15.16 -18.65 1.03
C GLY A 148 14.29 -17.49 0.52
N LEU A 149 14.42 -17.11 -0.75
CA LEU A 149 13.57 -16.07 -1.35
C LEU A 149 12.12 -16.53 -1.51
N GLU A 150 11.89 -17.78 -1.92
CA GLU A 150 10.54 -18.36 -2.00
C GLU A 150 9.89 -18.52 -0.62
N ALA A 151 10.65 -18.88 0.41
CA ALA A 151 10.16 -18.88 1.79
C ALA A 151 9.78 -17.47 2.27
N ALA A 152 10.58 -16.45 1.95
CA ALA A 152 10.26 -15.04 2.25
C ALA A 152 9.03 -14.54 1.47
N LYS A 153 8.81 -15.01 0.24
CA LYS A 153 7.58 -14.72 -0.52
C LYS A 153 6.36 -15.40 0.11
N LYS A 154 6.51 -16.56 0.75
CA LYS A 154 5.40 -17.20 1.49
C LYS A 154 5.07 -16.48 2.79
N THR A 155 6.03 -15.81 3.42
CA THR A 155 5.79 -15.01 4.62
C THR A 155 5.29 -13.60 4.32
N VAL A 156 5.46 -13.10 3.09
CA VAL A 156 4.87 -11.83 2.63
C VAL A 156 3.77 -12.10 1.62
N THR A 157 2.52 -12.09 2.08
CA THR A 157 1.36 -12.23 1.21
C THR A 157 0.86 -10.87 0.76
N SER A 158 0.34 -10.78 -0.47
CA SER A 158 -0.22 -9.54 -1.00
C SER A 158 -1.57 -9.81 -1.65
N THR A 159 -2.57 -9.06 -1.21
CA THR A 159 -3.95 -9.17 -1.66
C THR A 159 -4.40 -7.85 -2.24
N PHE A 160 -5.01 -7.90 -3.42
CA PHE A 160 -5.54 -6.75 -4.12
C PHE A 160 -7.06 -6.87 -4.24
N PHE A 161 -7.76 -5.81 -3.86
CA PHE A 161 -9.21 -5.70 -4.06
C PHE A 161 -9.52 -4.43 -4.83
N ASP A 162 -10.18 -4.61 -5.98
CA ASP A 162 -10.75 -3.52 -6.76
C ASP A 162 -12.02 -4.06 -7.46
N PRO A 163 -13.20 -3.47 -7.21
CA PRO A 163 -14.41 -3.88 -7.91
C PRO A 163 -14.44 -3.46 -9.38
N ALA A 164 -13.50 -2.62 -9.83
CA ALA A 164 -13.28 -2.30 -11.24
C ALA A 164 -12.10 -3.09 -11.84
N VAL A 165 -11.71 -4.22 -11.23
CA VAL A 165 -10.65 -5.08 -11.75
C VAL A 165 -10.97 -5.56 -13.18
N THR A 166 -9.97 -5.55 -14.06
CA THR A 166 -10.07 -6.00 -15.45
C THR A 166 -9.24 -7.26 -15.64
N ASP A 167 -9.42 -8.00 -16.74
CA ASP A 167 -8.60 -9.17 -17.06
C ASP A 167 -7.10 -8.85 -17.13
N LEU A 168 -6.73 -7.64 -17.57
CA LEU A 168 -5.34 -7.19 -17.56
C LEU A 168 -4.85 -7.03 -16.12
N HIS A 169 -5.68 -6.46 -15.23
CA HIS A 169 -5.36 -6.35 -13.81
C HIS A 169 -5.13 -7.73 -13.18
N VAL A 170 -6.04 -8.69 -13.40
CA VAL A 170 -5.91 -10.05 -12.86
C VAL A 170 -4.60 -10.70 -13.32
N LYS A 171 -4.31 -10.65 -14.63
CA LYS A 171 -3.09 -11.27 -15.20
C LYS A 171 -1.80 -10.59 -14.74
N CYS A 172 -1.79 -9.27 -14.58
CA CYS A 172 -0.64 -8.54 -14.04
C CYS A 172 -0.44 -8.85 -12.56
N CYS A 173 -1.52 -8.86 -11.75
CA CYS A 173 -1.49 -9.26 -10.34
C CYS A 173 -0.90 -10.66 -10.18
N ASP A 174 -1.36 -11.63 -10.96
CA ASP A 174 -0.85 -13.00 -10.96
C ASP A 174 0.66 -13.05 -11.26
N ARG A 175 1.12 -12.37 -12.32
CA ARG A 175 2.56 -12.25 -12.66
C ARG A 175 3.41 -11.53 -11.61
N LEU A 176 2.79 -10.69 -10.80
CA LEU A 176 3.42 -9.99 -9.69
C LEU A 176 3.32 -10.80 -8.38
N GLY A 177 2.61 -11.93 -8.37
CA GLY A 177 2.34 -12.75 -7.18
C GLY A 177 1.41 -12.05 -6.19
N VAL A 178 0.46 -11.26 -6.67
CA VAL A 178 -0.57 -10.58 -5.89
C VAL A 178 -1.90 -11.28 -6.13
N THR A 179 -2.55 -11.73 -5.06
CA THR A 179 -3.84 -12.42 -5.16
C THR A 179 -4.96 -11.40 -5.30
N VAL A 180 -5.83 -11.55 -6.30
CA VAL A 180 -7.04 -10.72 -6.42
C VAL A 180 -8.13 -11.31 -5.51
N ASP A 181 -8.59 -10.51 -4.55
CA ASP A 181 -9.63 -10.89 -3.60
C ASP A 181 -11.02 -10.69 -4.21
N SER A 182 -11.83 -11.74 -4.18
CA SER A 182 -13.24 -11.71 -4.61
C SER A 182 -14.22 -11.85 -3.43
N CYS A 183 -13.72 -12.13 -2.23
CA CYS A 183 -14.51 -12.44 -1.05
C CYS A 183 -14.72 -11.21 -0.17
N ASN A 184 -13.72 -10.32 -0.09
CA ASN A 184 -13.81 -9.14 0.77
C ASN A 184 -14.58 -7.98 0.12
N ARG A 185 -15.88 -7.89 0.42
CA ARG A 185 -16.76 -6.87 -0.19
C ARG A 185 -16.73 -5.50 0.50
N TYR A 186 -16.16 -5.41 1.70
CA TYR A 186 -16.32 -4.23 2.57
C TYR A 186 -15.01 -3.66 3.13
N GLY A 187 -13.86 -4.15 2.66
CA GLY A 187 -12.54 -3.68 3.10
C GLY A 187 -12.17 -4.09 4.52
N MET A 188 -12.72 -5.19 5.01
CA MET A 188 -12.46 -5.70 6.35
C MET A 188 -11.26 -6.63 6.35
N TYR A 189 -10.12 -6.20 6.86
CA TYR A 189 -8.94 -7.05 7.00
C TYR A 189 -8.43 -6.99 8.42
N THR A 190 -8.04 -8.14 8.96
CA THR A 190 -7.44 -8.27 10.29
C THR A 190 -6.16 -9.09 10.18
N PRO A 191 -5.16 -8.85 11.05
CA PRO A 191 -4.02 -9.75 11.17
C PRO A 191 -4.48 -11.20 11.38
N SER A 192 -3.85 -12.15 10.70
CA SER A 192 -4.19 -13.58 10.78
C SER A 192 -3.80 -14.24 12.11
N GLY A 193 -3.06 -13.54 12.96
CA GLY A 193 -2.59 -14.02 14.27
C GLY A 193 -1.82 -12.93 15.03
N SER A 194 -1.41 -13.25 16.26
CA SER A 194 -0.67 -12.35 17.17
C SER A 194 0.72 -11.93 16.65
N HIS A 195 1.26 -12.70 15.72
CA HIS A 195 2.59 -12.54 15.12
C HIS A 195 2.53 -12.12 13.65
N SER A 196 1.33 -11.79 13.17
CA SER A 196 1.10 -11.28 11.81
C SER A 196 1.03 -9.77 11.82
N LEU A 197 1.62 -9.13 10.81
CA LEU A 197 1.39 -7.71 10.53
C LEU A 197 0.47 -7.55 9.33
N LEU A 198 -0.36 -6.52 9.38
CA LEU A 198 -1.20 -6.08 8.28
C LEU A 198 -0.69 -4.72 7.80
N ILE A 199 -0.33 -4.61 6.52
CA ILE A 199 -0.04 -3.34 5.87
C ILE A 199 -1.20 -3.04 4.93
N ALA A 200 -2.00 -2.04 5.27
CA ALA A 200 -3.13 -1.61 4.46
C ALA A 200 -2.73 -0.43 3.56
N TYR A 201 -2.61 -0.71 2.26
CA TYR A 201 -2.26 0.28 1.23
C TYR A 201 -3.52 0.76 0.49
N LEU A 202 -3.84 2.03 0.73
CA LEU A 202 -5.15 2.64 0.51
C LEU A 202 -5.02 4.11 0.03
N PRO A 203 -4.14 4.42 -0.93
CA PRO A 203 -3.63 5.79 -1.16
C PRO A 203 -4.72 6.81 -1.53
N HIS A 204 -5.85 6.36 -2.08
CA HIS A 204 -7.00 7.20 -2.49
C HIS A 204 -8.33 6.49 -2.23
N THR A 205 -8.39 5.73 -1.15
CA THR A 205 -9.53 4.87 -0.88
C THR A 205 -10.68 5.68 -0.25
N PRO A 206 -11.95 5.35 -0.52
CA PRO A 206 -13.08 6.00 0.17
C PRO A 206 -12.97 5.85 1.69
N TRP A 207 -13.32 6.91 2.43
CA TRP A 207 -13.28 6.94 3.90
C TRP A 207 -14.02 5.76 4.53
N ALA A 208 -15.08 5.26 3.89
CA ALA A 208 -15.84 4.09 4.34
C ALA A 208 -14.97 2.81 4.45
N LEU A 209 -14.03 2.56 3.53
CA LEU A 209 -13.17 1.37 3.61
C LEU A 209 -12.09 1.54 4.68
N LEU A 210 -11.52 2.74 4.82
CA LEU A 210 -10.61 3.04 5.94
C LEU A 210 -11.33 2.87 7.28
N ARG A 211 -12.55 3.37 7.39
CA ARG A 211 -13.41 3.19 8.55
C ARG A 211 -13.67 1.72 8.84
N ASN A 212 -14.08 0.94 7.84
CA ASN A 212 -14.35 -0.49 8.02
C ASN A 212 -13.10 -1.26 8.47
N LEU A 213 -11.93 -0.94 7.91
CA LEU A 213 -10.66 -1.48 8.34
C LEU A 213 -10.37 -1.15 9.81
N LEU A 214 -10.53 0.12 10.21
CA LEU A 214 -10.31 0.52 11.59
C LEU A 214 -11.28 -0.19 12.53
N VAL A 215 -12.58 -0.16 12.23
CA VAL A 215 -13.62 -0.82 13.03
C VAL A 215 -13.36 -2.33 13.18
N SER A 216 -12.96 -3.02 12.11
CA SER A 216 -12.70 -4.48 12.19
C SER A 216 -11.48 -4.83 13.04
N ASN A 217 -10.59 -3.87 13.33
CA ASN A 217 -9.39 -4.07 14.15
C ASN A 217 -9.52 -3.51 15.57
N LEU A 218 -10.72 -3.06 15.96
CA LEU A 218 -11.07 -2.61 17.31
C LEU A 218 -11.83 -3.69 18.10
N VAL A 219 -11.64 -4.98 17.78
CA VAL A 219 -12.44 -6.10 18.29
C VAL A 219 -12.50 -6.08 19.83
N PRO A 220 -13.70 -5.97 20.44
CA PRO A 220 -13.87 -6.17 21.87
C PRO A 220 -13.67 -7.65 22.22
N TYR A 221 -12.92 -7.92 23.30
CA TYR A 221 -12.80 -9.27 23.84
C TYR A 221 -14.16 -9.71 24.38
N ASN A 222 -14.66 -10.84 23.90
CA ASN A 222 -15.91 -11.43 24.36
C ASN A 222 -15.57 -12.78 25.01
N PRO A 223 -15.38 -12.85 26.34
CA PRO A 223 -15.23 -14.11 27.03
C PRO A 223 -16.62 -14.74 27.16
N LEU A 224 -17.06 -15.43 26.12
CA LEU A 224 -18.07 -16.47 26.30
C LEU A 224 -17.37 -17.63 27.00
N VAL A 225 -17.30 -17.58 28.35
CA VAL A 225 -17.62 -18.62 29.34
C VAL A 225 -17.34 -18.01 30.73
N ASP A 226 -18.28 -17.25 31.28
CA ASP A 226 -18.72 -17.36 32.68
C ASP A 226 -19.72 -16.25 33.02
N GLY A 227 -20.95 -16.66 33.29
CA GLY A 227 -22.17 -15.84 33.37
C GLY A 227 -22.26 -14.93 34.59
N THR A 228 -21.32 -14.03 34.79
CA THR A 228 -21.51 -12.88 35.67
C THR A 228 -21.13 -11.61 34.91
N GLY A 229 -22.04 -10.62 34.92
CA GLY A 229 -22.01 -9.44 34.05
C GLY A 229 -20.62 -8.78 33.98
N SER A 230 -19.90 -9.07 32.91
CA SER A 230 -18.55 -8.60 32.69
C SER A 230 -18.59 -7.46 31.67
N GLN A 231 -18.25 -6.28 32.19
CA GLN A 231 -17.99 -5.06 31.46
C GLN A 231 -17.06 -5.38 30.28
N GLU A 232 -17.48 -5.12 29.03
CA GLU A 232 -16.70 -5.34 27.81
C GLU A 232 -15.30 -4.72 27.97
N ARG A 233 -14.28 -5.54 28.25
CA ARG A 233 -12.90 -5.10 28.34
C ARG A 233 -12.25 -5.30 26.97
N LEU A 234 -12.09 -4.19 26.23
CA LEU A 234 -11.07 -4.11 25.18
C LEU A 234 -9.70 -4.30 25.84
N GLU A 235 -9.15 -5.52 25.82
CA GLU A 235 -7.81 -5.82 26.38
C GLU A 235 -6.70 -5.80 25.31
N TYR A 236 -7.06 -5.94 24.02
CA TYR A 236 -6.08 -5.98 22.94
C TYR A 236 -6.56 -5.25 21.68
N LEU A 237 -5.73 -4.33 21.17
CA LEU A 237 -5.97 -3.64 19.91
C LEU A 237 -5.18 -4.29 18.78
N LEU A 238 -5.88 -4.89 17.82
CA LEU A 238 -5.26 -5.41 16.60
C LEU A 238 -4.55 -4.30 15.81
N LEU A 239 -5.00 -3.05 15.96
CA LEU A 239 -4.36 -1.87 15.39
C LEU A 239 -2.86 -1.73 15.69
N ARG A 240 -2.34 -2.32 16.78
CA ARG A 240 -0.89 -2.40 17.07
C ARG A 240 -0.09 -3.10 15.98
N HIS A 241 -0.76 -3.97 15.22
CA HIS A 241 -0.20 -4.81 14.16
C HIS A 241 -0.60 -4.31 12.76
N VAL A 242 -1.23 -3.14 12.68
CA VAL A 242 -1.70 -2.54 11.42
C VAL A 242 -0.91 -1.28 11.11
N LEU A 243 -0.28 -1.24 9.93
CA LEU A 243 0.28 -0.03 9.33
C LEU A 243 -0.62 0.40 8.17
N ILE A 244 -1.03 1.66 8.15
CA ILE A 244 -1.91 2.20 7.12
C ILE A 244 -1.12 3.16 6.24
N ILE A 245 -1.15 2.97 4.93
CA ILE A 245 -0.57 3.88 3.95
C ILE A 245 -1.71 4.31 3.04
N GLY A 246 -2.40 5.40 3.39
CA GLY A 246 -3.67 5.75 2.77
C GLY A 246 -4.06 7.20 2.97
N ASN A 247 -5.35 7.55 2.79
CA ASN A 247 -5.81 8.93 2.98
C ASN A 247 -5.38 9.51 4.34
N ASP A 248 -4.82 10.71 4.33
CA ASP A 248 -4.45 11.45 5.53
C ASP A 248 -5.69 11.86 6.32
N VAL A 249 -5.94 11.18 7.44
CA VAL A 249 -7.05 11.44 8.36
C VAL A 249 -6.99 12.82 9.03
N HIS A 250 -5.84 13.51 8.95
CA HIS A 250 -5.64 14.83 9.58
C HIS A 250 -5.70 15.99 8.58
N GLY A 251 -5.37 15.74 7.31
CA GLY A 251 -5.09 16.79 6.33
C GLY A 251 -6.31 17.35 5.58
N LYS A 252 -7.43 16.63 5.53
CA LYS A 252 -8.66 17.06 4.83
C LYS A 252 -9.90 16.64 5.62
N VAL A 253 -10.93 17.48 5.59
CA VAL A 253 -12.22 17.24 6.24
C VAL A 253 -12.77 15.90 5.76
N CYS A 254 -12.71 14.89 6.62
CA CYS A 254 -13.45 13.66 6.44
C CYS A 254 -14.92 14.00 6.65
N ALA A 255 -15.73 13.97 5.60
CA ALA A 255 -17.16 14.27 5.68
C ALA A 255 -17.97 13.25 6.53
N SER A 256 -17.33 12.26 7.15
CA SER A 256 -18.04 11.13 7.76
C SER A 256 -17.47 10.70 9.10
N GLY A 257 -17.85 11.42 10.16
CA GLY A 257 -18.10 10.84 11.48
C GLY A 257 -17.08 11.15 12.58
N GLU A 258 -17.62 11.56 13.73
CA GLU A 258 -16.95 11.74 15.04
C GLU A 258 -15.96 10.62 15.37
N PHE A 259 -16.25 9.39 14.94
CA PHE A 259 -15.36 8.24 15.10
C PHE A 259 -13.99 8.42 14.42
N LEU A 260 -13.95 8.79 13.14
CA LEU A 260 -12.68 8.92 12.41
C LEU A 260 -11.85 10.09 12.92
N GLU A 261 -12.51 11.20 13.28
CA GLU A 261 -11.86 12.34 13.92
C GLU A 261 -11.23 11.92 15.25
N ARG A 262 -11.99 11.21 16.10
CA ARG A 262 -11.51 10.75 17.40
C ARG A 262 -10.37 9.75 17.26
N ILE A 263 -10.52 8.71 16.43
CA ILE A 263 -9.46 7.73 16.14
C ILE A 263 -8.23 8.40 15.54
N GLY A 264 -8.41 9.37 14.64
CA GLY A 264 -7.33 10.11 14.00
C GLY A 264 -6.37 10.69 15.03
N THR A 265 -6.88 11.24 16.14
CA THR A 265 -6.01 11.78 17.22
C THR A 265 -5.10 10.73 17.87
N TYR A 266 -5.38 9.45 17.71
CA TYR A 266 -4.59 8.33 18.23
C TYR A 266 -3.71 7.66 17.17
N LEU A 267 -3.71 8.16 15.94
CA LEU A 267 -2.86 7.68 14.86
C LEU A 267 -1.68 8.65 14.66
N ARG A 268 -0.45 8.16 14.88
CA ARG A 268 0.77 8.88 14.47
C ARG A 268 0.84 8.87 12.95
N SER A 269 0.79 10.06 12.36
CA SER A 269 0.83 10.25 10.90
C SER A 269 2.09 10.96 10.43
N GLY A 270 2.76 10.38 9.43
CA GLY A 270 3.71 11.08 8.57
C GLY A 270 3.04 11.37 7.22
N ALA A 271 2.61 12.60 6.98
CA ALA A 271 2.08 13.01 5.68
C ALA A 271 3.18 12.95 4.61
N LEU A 272 2.84 12.51 3.39
CA LEU A 272 3.79 12.50 2.27
C LEU A 272 4.03 13.95 1.78
N ARG A 273 5.12 14.57 2.22
CA ARG A 273 5.45 15.97 1.89
C ARG A 273 6.26 16.05 0.60
N TRP A 274 5.57 15.90 -0.53
CA TRP A 274 6.16 16.12 -1.86
C TRP A 274 6.61 17.58 -2.08
N LYS A 275 6.02 18.56 -1.38
CA LYS A 275 6.16 19.99 -1.69
C LYS A 275 7.50 20.64 -1.28
N ASP A 276 8.26 20.07 -0.34
CA ASP A 276 9.31 20.85 0.37
C ASP A 276 10.76 20.62 -0.09
N ASP A 277 11.08 19.52 -0.80
CA ASP A 277 12.49 19.17 -1.03
C ASP A 277 13.08 19.66 -2.36
N TRP A 278 12.25 19.98 -3.36
CA TRP A 278 12.77 20.28 -4.70
C TRP A 278 13.33 21.70 -4.84
N LYS A 279 12.98 22.63 -3.95
CA LYS A 279 13.60 23.97 -3.91
C LYS A 279 14.93 24.01 -3.16
N LYS A 280 15.27 22.96 -2.40
CA LYS A 280 16.46 22.95 -1.51
C LYS A 280 17.64 22.13 -2.05
N HIS A 281 17.46 21.38 -3.13
CA HIS A 281 18.52 20.54 -3.72
C HIS A 281 18.92 21.02 -5.12
N ALA A 282 19.32 22.28 -5.24
CA ALA A 282 20.37 22.62 -6.21
C ALA A 282 21.68 22.11 -5.58
N PRO A 283 22.46 21.25 -6.26
CA PRO A 283 23.65 20.67 -5.66
C PRO A 283 24.70 21.78 -5.48
N SER A 284 25.00 22.12 -4.22
CA SER A 284 26.30 22.69 -3.89
C SER A 284 27.26 21.52 -3.83
N ALA A 285 28.28 21.55 -4.68
CA ALA A 285 29.44 20.70 -4.52
C ALA A 285 30.09 21.08 -3.19
N ASP A 286 30.16 20.13 -2.25
CA ASP A 286 31.41 19.78 -1.59
C ASP A 286 31.21 18.72 -0.50
N ASP A 287 32.13 17.78 -0.56
CA ASP A 287 32.82 17.08 0.51
C ASP A 287 32.30 15.79 1.17
N SER A 288 33.32 14.97 1.35
CA SER A 288 33.58 13.60 1.80
C SER A 288 32.84 13.01 3.02
N GLY A 289 32.66 11.69 2.94
CA GLY A 289 33.10 10.77 4.00
C GLY A 289 32.02 9.99 4.76
N SER A 290 31.86 8.72 4.42
CA SER A 290 31.89 7.52 5.29
C SER A 290 30.88 6.46 4.85
N ASP A 291 31.41 5.29 4.53
CA ASP A 291 30.74 4.18 3.85
C ASP A 291 30.23 3.15 4.87
N ASP A 292 28.93 3.20 5.16
CA ASP A 292 28.17 2.12 5.80
C ASP A 292 27.07 1.63 4.82
N GLY A 293 27.45 0.86 3.81
CA GLY A 293 26.57 -0.09 3.11
C GLY A 293 25.26 0.47 2.52
N ILE A 294 25.24 1.75 2.17
CA ILE A 294 24.14 2.39 1.45
C ILE A 294 24.20 1.87 0.01
N LEU A 295 23.02 1.53 -0.56
CA LEU A 295 22.90 1.27 -1.98
C LEU A 295 23.53 2.43 -2.76
N ASP A 296 24.70 2.21 -3.36
CA ASP A 296 25.33 3.13 -4.31
C ASP A 296 24.33 3.44 -5.43
N VAL A 297 23.71 4.61 -5.35
CA VAL A 297 22.90 5.17 -6.42
C VAL A 297 23.67 6.37 -6.95
N PRO A 298 24.09 6.38 -8.23
CA PRO A 298 24.76 7.54 -8.79
C PRO A 298 23.84 8.76 -8.68
N ALA A 299 24.42 9.88 -8.22
CA ALA A 299 23.77 11.18 -8.11
C ALA A 299 23.41 11.74 -9.50
N GLY A 300 22.41 11.13 -10.14
CA GLY A 300 21.71 11.68 -11.28
C GLY A 300 20.49 12.45 -10.79
N THR A 301 20.17 13.54 -11.48
CA THR A 301 18.94 14.31 -11.25
C THR A 301 17.76 13.35 -11.14
N PRO A 302 16.93 13.40 -10.08
CA PRO A 302 15.82 12.47 -9.91
C PRO A 302 14.71 12.83 -10.90
N THR A 303 14.89 12.40 -12.15
CA THR A 303 13.78 12.23 -13.08
C THR A 303 12.95 11.09 -12.52
N GLY A 304 11.69 11.35 -12.17
CA GLY A 304 10.76 10.31 -11.76
C GLY A 304 10.62 9.20 -12.82
N PRO A 305 9.76 8.19 -12.57
CA PRO A 305 9.57 7.11 -13.54
C PRO A 305 9.38 7.63 -14.98
N ARG A 306 10.02 6.98 -15.96
CA ARG A 306 10.00 7.45 -17.35
C ARG A 306 8.57 7.68 -17.83
N GLY A 307 8.30 8.84 -18.43
CA GLY A 307 6.98 9.19 -18.96
C GLY A 307 5.98 9.70 -17.91
N VAL A 308 6.41 9.95 -16.68
CA VAL A 308 5.59 10.50 -15.59
C VAL A 308 6.00 11.94 -15.28
N GLY A 309 5.03 12.85 -15.25
CA GLY A 309 5.24 14.25 -14.88
C GLY A 309 5.08 14.50 -13.37
N ARG A 310 5.55 15.68 -12.92
CA ARG A 310 5.38 16.13 -11.53
C ARG A 310 3.91 16.20 -11.09
N HIS A 311 3.03 16.57 -12.01
CA HIS A 311 1.60 16.63 -11.77
C HIS A 311 1.02 15.24 -11.47
N ASP A 312 1.46 14.21 -12.19
CA ASP A 312 1.02 12.83 -11.99
C ASP A 312 1.46 12.31 -10.61
N ILE A 313 2.69 12.63 -10.20
CA ILE A 313 3.22 12.30 -8.86
C ILE A 313 2.40 12.99 -7.77
N ALA A 314 2.11 14.29 -7.94
CA ALA A 314 1.29 15.02 -6.99
C ALA A 314 -0.13 14.43 -6.90
N LEU A 315 -0.78 14.14 -8.04
CA LEU A 315 -2.09 13.50 -8.06
C LEU A 315 -2.07 12.10 -7.41
N ALA A 316 -0.97 11.36 -7.58
CA ALA A 316 -0.82 10.01 -7.05
C ALA A 316 -0.64 9.96 -5.54
N PHE A 317 -0.13 11.01 -4.88
CA PHE A 317 0.30 10.93 -3.48
C PHE A 317 -0.11 12.12 -2.60
N SER A 318 -0.80 13.15 -3.13
CA SER A 318 -1.09 14.40 -2.38
C SER A 318 -1.86 14.20 -1.09
N ASP A 319 -2.67 13.14 -1.02
CA ASP A 319 -3.59 12.88 0.07
C ASP A 319 -3.15 11.66 0.88
N THR A 320 -1.98 11.11 0.58
CA THR A 320 -1.50 9.89 1.21
C THR A 320 -0.66 10.22 2.44
N ALA A 321 -0.85 9.47 3.51
CA ALA A 321 -0.05 9.49 4.72
C ALA A 321 0.26 8.05 5.17
N VAL A 322 1.35 7.90 5.90
CA VAL A 322 1.65 6.68 6.66
C VAL A 322 1.17 6.88 8.09
N MET A 323 0.28 6.00 8.55
CA MET A 323 -0.40 6.10 9.84
C MET A 323 -0.26 4.79 10.62
N GLN A 324 0.00 4.91 11.91
CA GLN A 324 0.08 3.79 12.86
C GLN A 324 -0.45 4.22 14.23
N LEU A 325 -0.86 3.25 15.05
CA LEU A 325 -1.34 3.54 16.41
C LEU A 325 -0.25 4.23 17.26
N ASP A 326 -0.64 5.28 17.97
CA ASP A 326 0.17 5.87 19.02
C ASP A 326 0.11 5.03 20.29
N THR A 327 1.14 4.22 20.50
CA THR A 327 1.24 3.30 21.64
C THR A 327 1.27 4.04 22.99
N GLU A 328 1.72 5.30 23.01
CA GLU A 328 1.77 6.10 24.25
C GLU A 328 0.37 6.54 24.71
N ARG A 329 -0.54 6.75 23.75
CA ARG A 329 -1.92 7.20 24.01
C ARG A 329 -2.93 6.07 24.00
N GLU A 330 -2.46 4.83 23.93
CA GLU A 330 -3.32 3.66 23.78
C GLU A 330 -4.27 3.46 24.95
N SER A 331 -3.80 3.61 26.19
CA SER A 331 -4.65 3.49 27.38
C SER A 331 -5.80 4.48 27.34
N GLN A 332 -5.55 5.70 26.85
CA GLN A 332 -6.58 6.72 26.68
C GLN A 332 -7.54 6.36 25.54
N LEU A 333 -7.02 5.85 24.41
CA LEU A 333 -7.85 5.35 23.33
C LEU A 333 -8.80 4.25 23.84
N LEU A 334 -8.31 3.28 24.62
CA LEU A 334 -9.14 2.22 25.18
C LEU A 334 -10.25 2.75 26.09
N LEU A 335 -9.95 3.75 26.92
CA LEU A 335 -10.95 4.40 27.77
C LEU A 335 -12.00 5.14 26.95
N ASP A 336 -11.59 5.83 25.90
CA ASP A 336 -12.48 6.55 25.00
C ASP A 336 -13.35 5.61 24.17
N LEU A 337 -12.77 4.52 23.66
CA LEU A 337 -13.48 3.50 22.89
C LEU A 337 -14.59 2.82 23.72
N ARG A 338 -14.40 2.64 25.03
CA ARG A 338 -15.45 2.16 25.92
C ARG A 338 -16.63 3.12 26.04
N ARG A 339 -16.39 4.42 25.81
CA ARG A 339 -17.41 5.48 25.86
C ARG A 339 -18.06 5.70 24.49
N LEU A 340 -17.32 5.42 23.42
CA LEU A 340 -17.77 5.55 22.04
C LEU A 340 -18.55 4.29 21.64
N ARG A 341 -19.76 4.46 21.10
CA ARG A 341 -20.45 3.36 20.42
C ARG A 341 -19.71 3.06 19.12
N LEU A 342 -19.10 1.87 19.03
CA LEU A 342 -18.40 1.44 17.83
C LEU A 342 -19.37 1.46 16.64
N PRO A 343 -19.00 2.13 15.53
CA PRO A 343 -19.95 2.37 14.47
C PRO A 343 -20.04 1.11 13.57
N LYS A 344 -21.25 0.75 13.11
CA LYS A 344 -21.48 -0.50 12.33
C LYS A 344 -20.70 -0.50 11.02
N ILE A 345 -20.22 -1.65 10.54
CA ILE A 345 -19.57 -1.77 9.22
C ILE A 345 -20.47 -1.21 8.12
N VAL A 346 -19.93 -0.31 7.29
CA VAL A 346 -20.62 0.29 6.15
C VAL A 346 -20.60 -0.70 5.00
N ARG A 347 -21.80 -1.13 4.56
CA ARG A 347 -21.96 -2.13 3.49
C ARG A 347 -22.39 -1.53 2.14
N SER A 348 -22.91 -0.31 2.15
CA SER A 348 -23.37 0.42 0.96
C SER A 348 -22.49 1.65 0.69
N GLY A 349 -22.37 1.98 -0.58
CA GLY A 349 -21.40 2.94 -1.10
C GLY A 349 -21.76 4.42 -0.96
N ASP A 350 -22.84 4.72 -0.25
CA ASP A 350 -23.19 6.11 0.06
C ASP A 350 -22.28 6.55 1.19
N GLU A 351 -21.53 7.62 0.95
CA GLU A 351 -20.95 8.39 2.04
C GLU A 351 -22.15 8.74 2.93
N LEU A 352 -22.24 8.14 4.11
CA LEU A 352 -23.28 8.46 5.07
C LEU A 352 -23.18 9.97 5.30
N SER A 353 -24.14 10.67 4.70
CA SER A 353 -24.42 12.09 4.84
C SER A 353 -24.59 12.49 6.28
#